data_AF-A0A9Q0SHT4-F1
#
_entry.id   AF-A0A9Q0SHT4-F1
#
_cell.length_a   1.000
_cell.length_b   1.000
_cell.length_c   1.000
_cell.angle_alpha   90.00
_cell.angle_beta   90.00
_cell.angle_gamma   90.00
#
_symmetry.space_group_name_H-M   'P 1'
#
loop_
_entity.id
_entity.type
_entity.pdbx_description
1 polymer ?
#
loop_
_entity_poly.entity_id
_entity_poly.type
_entity_poly.pdbx_seq_one_letter_code
_entity_poly.pdbx_strand_id
1 'polypeptide(L)'
;MVIKLGLVVDVFVGNALVGMYGKCGVVDEVMKVFDFMLEMNLVSWNSMICVFSENEFSRESFDLLMEMLGEEGLLPDVVMVVTILPVCAREGEVDIGMGIHGLAMKLGLI
;
A
#
# COMPACT_ATOMS: atom_id res chain seq x y z
N MET A 1 13.02 -17.27 -10.37
CA MET A 1 13.26 -18.40 -9.46
C MET A 1 13.68 -17.86 -8.09
N VAL A 2 12.73 -17.25 -7.37
CA VAL A 2 12.83 -16.85 -5.94
C VAL A 2 11.47 -17.10 -5.26
N ILE A 3 10.38 -16.95 -6.02
CA ILE A 3 8.97 -17.22 -5.65
C ILE A 3 8.72 -18.66 -5.14
N LYS A 4 9.58 -19.64 -5.43
CA LYS A 4 9.28 -21.08 -5.25
C LYS A 4 9.65 -21.71 -3.89
N LEU A 5 10.09 -20.96 -2.88
CA LEU A 5 10.73 -21.52 -1.68
C LEU A 5 10.04 -21.23 -0.33
N GLY A 6 8.75 -20.87 -0.32
CA GLY A 6 8.02 -20.61 0.94
C GLY A 6 8.55 -19.41 1.75
N LEU A 7 9.52 -18.67 1.20
CA LEU A 7 10.14 -17.50 1.83
C LEU A 7 9.23 -16.26 1.82
N VAL A 8 8.28 -16.17 0.88
CA VAL A 8 7.30 -15.06 0.82
C VAL A 8 6.25 -15.14 1.95
N VAL A 9 6.18 -16.28 2.65
CA VAL A 9 5.37 -16.40 3.88
C VAL A 9 5.92 -15.48 4.98
N ASP A 10 7.21 -15.18 4.95
CA ASP A 10 7.82 -14.23 5.88
C ASP A 10 7.53 -12.79 5.43
N VAL A 11 6.82 -12.05 6.27
CA VAL A 11 6.39 -10.67 5.97
C VAL A 11 7.57 -9.72 5.68
N PHE A 12 8.74 -9.97 6.28
CA PHE A 12 9.93 -9.15 6.02
C PHE A 12 10.50 -9.41 4.63
N VAL A 13 10.54 -10.67 4.21
CA VAL A 13 10.97 -11.03 2.85
C VAL A 13 9.98 -10.53 1.81
N GLY A 14 8.67 -10.68 2.07
CA GLY A 14 7.62 -10.12 1.22
C GLY A 14 7.80 -8.63 1.00
N ASN A 15 7.94 -7.84 2.07
CA ASN A 15 8.14 -6.39 2.00
C ASN A 15 9.42 -5.99 1.27
N ALA A 16 10.52 -6.73 1.48
CA ALA A 16 11.77 -6.47 0.76
C ALA A 16 11.62 -6.70 -0.75
N LEU A 17 10.90 -7.75 -1.15
CA LEU A 17 10.62 -8.05 -2.56
C LEU A 17 9.68 -7.03 -3.19
N VAL A 18 8.62 -6.62 -2.50
CA VAL A 18 7.71 -5.54 -2.93
C VAL A 18 8.49 -4.27 -3.21
N GLY A 19 9.34 -3.84 -2.27
CA GLY A 19 10.17 -2.64 -2.45
C GLY A 19 11.19 -2.76 -3.58
N MET A 20 11.75 -3.96 -3.81
CA MET A 20 12.70 -4.20 -4.91
C MET A 20 12.01 -4.16 -6.27
N TYR A 21 10.94 -4.94 -6.46
CA TYR A 21 10.20 -4.99 -7.73
C TYR A 21 9.50 -3.68 -8.05
N GLY A 22 8.96 -3.00 -7.03
CA GLY A 22 8.32 -1.69 -7.17
C GLY A 22 9.26 -0.60 -7.67
N LYS A 23 10.51 -0.56 -7.17
CA LYS A 23 11.56 0.36 -7.68
C LYS A 23 11.95 0.09 -9.13
N CYS A 24 11.78 -1.14 -9.60
CA CYS A 24 12.01 -1.51 -10.99
C CYS A 24 10.79 -1.30 -11.89
N GLY A 25 9.66 -0.83 -11.33
CA GLY A 25 8.40 -0.67 -12.05
C GLY A 25 7.77 -1.98 -12.53
N VAL A 26 8.18 -3.12 -11.97
CA VAL A 26 7.69 -4.45 -12.38
C VAL A 26 6.48 -4.81 -11.50
N VAL A 27 5.38 -4.08 -11.69
CA VAL A 27 4.18 -4.16 -10.84
C VAL A 27 3.52 -5.55 -10.87
N ASP A 28 3.59 -6.27 -12.00
CA ASP A 28 3.11 -7.65 -12.08
C ASP A 28 3.81 -8.60 -11.09
N GLU A 29 5.10 -8.38 -10.82
CA GLU A 29 5.85 -9.19 -9.85
C GLU A 29 5.52 -8.76 -8.41
N VAL A 30 5.19 -7.49 -8.19
CA VAL A 30 4.71 -6.97 -6.90
C VAL A 30 3.37 -7.65 -6.54
N MET A 31 2.43 -7.71 -7.48
CA MET A 31 1.15 -8.41 -7.28
C MET A 31 1.35 -9.89 -6.96
N LYS A 32 2.26 -10.57 -7.68
CA LYS A 32 2.56 -11.97 -7.37
C LYS A 32 3.09 -12.13 -5.96
N VAL A 33 4.01 -11.27 -5.52
CA VAL A 33 4.53 -11.32 -4.15
C VAL A 33 3.40 -11.13 -3.13
N PHE A 34 2.52 -10.16 -3.36
CA PHE A 34 1.34 -9.93 -2.52
C PHE A 34 0.43 -11.15 -2.42
N ASP A 35 0.08 -11.79 -3.55
CA ASP A 35 -0.75 -13.00 -3.58
C ASP A 35 -0.15 -14.18 -2.78
N PHE A 36 1.16 -14.18 -2.56
CA PHE A 36 1.86 -15.22 -1.80
C PHE A 36 2.11 -14.85 -0.32
N MET A 37 1.81 -13.63 0.11
CA MET A 37 1.95 -13.22 1.52
C MET A 37 0.75 -13.73 2.32
N LEU A 38 1.00 -14.58 3.32
CA LEU A 38 -0.06 -15.16 4.16
C LEU A 38 -0.54 -14.22 5.27
N GLU A 39 0.31 -13.29 5.68
CA GLU A 39 -0.01 -12.27 6.67
C GLU A 39 0.52 -10.93 6.19
N MET A 40 -0.29 -9.89 6.36
CA MET A 40 0.09 -8.52 6.08
C MET A 40 -0.01 -7.68 7.34
N ASN A 41 1.02 -6.89 7.58
CA ASN A 41 1.00 -5.86 8.60
C ASN A 41 0.92 -4.47 7.95
N LEU A 42 0.80 -3.43 8.78
CA LEU A 42 0.76 -2.03 8.33
C LEU A 42 1.90 -1.68 7.36
N VAL A 43 3.12 -2.16 7.61
CA VAL A 43 4.28 -1.90 6.73
C VAL A 43 4.09 -2.51 5.35
N SER A 44 3.45 -3.68 5.27
CA SER A 44 3.17 -4.38 4.02
C SER A 44 2.15 -3.61 3.19
N TRP A 45 1.06 -3.19 3.82
CA TRP A 45 0.03 -2.34 3.19
C TRP A 45 0.62 -1.02 2.70
N ASN A 46 1.37 -0.32 3.55
CA ASN A 46 2.03 0.92 3.17
C ASN A 46 2.99 0.73 1.98
N SER A 47 3.78 -0.35 1.99
CA SER A 47 4.71 -0.64 0.90
C SER A 47 3.97 -0.86 -0.42
N MET A 48 2.88 -1.64 -0.39
CA MET A 48 2.03 -1.85 -1.56
C MET A 48 1.44 -0.54 -2.05
N ILE A 49 0.72 0.19 -1.19
CA ILE A 49 0.07 1.46 -1.56
C ILE A 49 1.08 2.45 -2.15
N CYS A 50 2.29 2.56 -1.57
CA CYS A 50 3.37 3.38 -2.12
C CYS A 50 3.76 2.95 -3.53
N VAL A 51 4.03 1.66 -3.74
CA VAL A 51 4.47 1.15 -5.03
C VAL A 51 3.43 1.41 -6.12
N PHE A 52 2.14 1.18 -5.86
CA PHE A 52 1.08 1.46 -6.83
C PHE A 52 0.92 2.97 -7.08
N SER A 53 0.97 3.79 -6.02
CA SER A 53 0.89 5.26 -6.12
C SER A 53 2.01 5.86 -6.96
N GLU A 54 3.25 5.36 -6.78
CA GLU A 54 4.46 5.82 -7.48
C GLU A 54 4.53 5.34 -8.93
N ASN A 55 3.94 4.19 -9.26
CA ASN A 55 3.93 3.63 -10.60
C ASN A 55 2.68 3.99 -11.41
N GLU A 56 1.96 5.04 -11.01
CA GLU A 56 0.77 5.59 -11.70
C GLU A 56 -0.45 4.63 -11.74
N PHE A 57 -0.49 3.63 -10.86
CA PHE A 57 -1.63 2.74 -10.68
C PHE A 57 -2.56 3.27 -9.58
N SER A 58 -3.13 4.45 -9.83
CA SER A 58 -3.90 5.20 -8.83
C SER A 58 -5.13 4.42 -8.34
N ARG A 59 -5.84 3.72 -9.22
CA ARG A 59 -7.04 2.96 -8.86
C ARG A 59 -6.71 1.81 -7.89
N GLU A 60 -5.70 1.04 -8.23
CA GLU A 60 -5.20 -0.07 -7.41
C GLU A 60 -4.70 0.44 -6.05
N SER A 61 -4.07 1.62 -6.01
CA SER A 61 -3.67 2.25 -4.75
C SER A 61 -4.85 2.57 -3.83
N PHE A 62 -6.00 2.99 -4.40
CA PHE A 62 -7.22 3.24 -3.63
C PHE A 62 -7.92 1.95 -3.22
N ASP A 63 -7.96 0.95 -4.10
CA ASP A 63 -8.54 -0.36 -3.79
C ASP A 63 -7.79 -1.01 -2.61
N LEU A 64 -6.46 -0.99 -2.62
CA LEU A 64 -5.61 -1.46 -1.51
C LEU A 64 -5.81 -0.65 -0.22
N LEU A 65 -5.99 0.67 -0.32
CA LEU A 65 -6.30 1.50 0.83
C LEU A 65 -7.64 1.11 1.48
N MET A 66 -8.67 0.89 0.67
CA MET A 66 -9.98 0.50 1.17
C MET A 66 -9.96 -0.89 1.81
N GLU A 67 -9.19 -1.82 1.23
CA GLU A 67 -8.96 -3.14 1.80
C GLU A 67 -8.27 -3.05 3.16
N MET A 68 -7.17 -2.30 3.27
CA MET A 68 -6.47 -2.05 4.53
C MET A 68 -7.38 -1.44 5.61
N LEU A 69 -8.25 -0.49 5.24
CA LEU A 69 -9.18 0.15 6.18
C LEU A 69 -10.29 -0.80 6.68
N GLY A 70 -10.51 -1.93 5.98
CA GLY A 70 -11.42 -2.98 6.40
C GLY A 70 -10.82 -3.98 7.39
N GLU A 71 -9.49 -4.02 7.51
CA GLU A 71 -8.77 -4.96 8.37
C GLU A 71 -8.85 -4.55 9.85
N GLU A 72 -9.21 -5.51 10.72
CA GLU A 72 -9.31 -5.25 12.15
C GLU A 72 -7.94 -4.96 12.78
N GLY A 73 -7.89 -3.89 13.58
CA GLY A 73 -6.68 -3.52 14.33
C GLY A 73 -5.61 -2.79 13.51
N LEU A 74 -5.84 -2.55 12.21
CA LEU A 74 -5.01 -1.65 11.41
C LEU A 74 -5.57 -0.24 11.44
N LEU A 75 -4.67 0.71 11.66
CA LEU A 75 -4.97 2.14 11.52
C LEU A 75 -3.97 2.74 10.54
N PRO A 76 -4.42 3.69 9.72
CA PRO A 76 -3.51 4.50 8.95
C PRO A 76 -2.44 5.18 9.79
N ASP A 77 -1.26 5.32 9.20
CA ASP A 77 -0.18 6.14 9.73
C ASP A 77 0.15 7.29 8.78
N VAL A 78 1.14 8.09 9.16
CA VAL A 78 1.60 9.23 8.36
C VAL A 78 2.05 8.81 6.96
N VAL A 79 2.63 7.60 6.81
CA VAL A 79 3.13 7.10 5.52
C VAL A 79 1.96 6.90 4.56
N MET A 80 0.87 6.28 5.00
CA MET A 80 -0.34 6.16 4.17
C MET A 80 -0.83 7.53 3.69
N VAL A 81 -0.96 8.49 4.62
CA VAL A 81 -1.53 9.81 4.35
C VAL A 81 -0.70 10.59 3.33
N VAL A 82 0.63 10.64 3.48
CA VAL A 82 1.51 11.36 2.56
C VAL A 82 1.60 10.70 1.19
N THR A 83 1.34 9.39 1.10
CA THR A 83 1.31 8.65 -0.15
C THR A 83 0.02 8.86 -0.93
N ILE A 84 -1.14 8.82 -0.25
CA ILE A 84 -2.45 8.84 -0.92
C ILE A 84 -2.92 10.25 -1.28
N LEU A 85 -2.67 11.26 -0.44
CA LEU A 85 -3.16 12.62 -0.71
C LEU A 85 -2.67 13.20 -2.07
N PRO A 86 -1.40 13.00 -2.48
CA PRO A 86 -0.94 13.40 -3.81
C PRO A 86 -1.65 12.65 -4.94
N VAL A 87 -1.99 11.37 -4.74
CA VAL A 87 -2.76 10.59 -5.72
C VAL A 87 -4.16 11.18 -5.86
N CYS A 88 -4.85 11.48 -4.75
CA CYS A 88 -6.15 12.14 -4.78
C CYS A 88 -6.11 13.47 -5.54
N ALA A 89 -5.08 14.30 -5.29
CA ALA A 89 -4.91 15.57 -5.97
C ALA A 89 -4.66 15.41 -7.48
N ARG A 90 -3.91 14.38 -7.89
CA ARG A 90 -3.62 14.07 -9.29
C ARG A 90 -4.85 13.57 -10.05
N GLU A 91 -5.62 12.67 -9.45
CA GLU A 91 -6.80 12.05 -10.08
C GLU A 91 -8.08 12.91 -9.94
N GLY A 92 -8.06 13.94 -9.10
CA GLY A 92 -9.24 14.75 -8.80
C GLY A 92 -10.23 14.08 -7.83
N GLU A 93 -9.77 13.09 -7.06
CA GLU A 93 -10.56 12.33 -6.08
C GLU A 93 -10.71 13.12 -4.76
N VAL A 94 -11.43 14.24 -4.83
CA VAL A 94 -11.59 15.18 -3.69
C VAL A 94 -12.28 14.53 -2.50
N ASP A 95 -13.28 13.69 -2.73
CA ASP A 95 -14.04 13.04 -1.66
C ASP A 95 -13.17 12.06 -0.85
N ILE A 96 -12.37 11.25 -1.54
CA ILE A 96 -11.39 10.36 -0.90
C ILE A 96 -10.36 11.20 -0.15
N GLY A 97 -9.80 12.24 -0.79
CA GLY A 97 -8.84 13.14 -0.16
C GLY A 97 -9.35 13.79 1.13
N MET A 98 -10.59 14.29 1.13
CA MET A 98 -11.22 14.85 2.33
C MET A 98 -11.43 13.79 3.43
N GLY A 99 -11.85 12.59 3.07
CA GLY A 99 -12.01 11.48 4.00
C GLY A 99 -10.69 11.12 4.71
N ILE A 100 -9.61 10.99 3.93
CA ILE A 100 -8.27 10.67 4.45
C ILE A 100 -7.70 11.81 5.28
N HIS A 101 -7.87 13.06 4.86
CA HIS A 101 -7.45 14.22 5.64
C HIS A 101 -8.17 14.29 6.99
N GLY A 102 -9.50 14.12 7.00
CA GLY A 102 -10.29 14.10 8.24
C GLY A 102 -9.92 12.95 9.16
N LEU A 103 -9.64 11.76 8.61
CA LEU A 103 -9.14 10.61 9.36
C LEU A 103 -7.77 10.91 9.98
N ALA A 104 -6.85 11.50 9.22
CA ALA A 104 -5.52 11.89 9.68
C ALA A 104 -5.59 12.89 10.86
N MET A 105 -6.46 13.90 10.78
CA MET A 105 -6.71 14.83 11.88
C MET A 105 -7.25 14.11 13.12
N LYS A 106 -8.22 13.20 12.95
CA LYS A 106 -8.81 12.43 14.06
C LYS A 106 -7.77 11.54 14.77
N LEU A 107 -6.80 11.04 14.02
CA LEU A 107 -5.70 10.22 14.54
C LEU A 107 -4.48 11.04 15.01
N GLY A 108 -4.50 12.38 14.85
CA GLY A 108 -3.39 13.27 15.24
C GLY A 108 -2.13 13.09 14.39
N LEU A 109 -2.29 12.68 13.12
CA LEU A 109 -1.19 12.47 12.19
C LEU A 109 -0.76 13.77 11.47
N ILE A 110 -1.62 14.79 11.50
CA ILE A 110 -1.44 16.13 10.92
C ILE A 110 -2.08 17.20 11.81
#